data_AF-A0A0C9UK74-F1
#
_entry.id   AF-A0A0C9UK74-F1
#
_cell.length_a   1.000
_cell.length_b   1.000
_cell.length_c   1.000
_cell.angle_alpha   90.00
_cell.angle_beta   90.00
_cell.angle_gamma   90.00
#
_symmetry.space_group_name_H-M   'P 1'
#
loop_
_entity.id
_entity.type
_entity.pdbx_description
1 polymer ?
#
loop_
_entity_poly.entity_id
_entity_poly.type
_entity_poly.pdbx_seq_one_letter_code
_entity_poly.pdbx_strand_id
1 'polypeptide(L)'
;MESGWKALTGNNRFSRIAISDKPSLKLAFDILVDRVCQFVGGYFVQLEGKIDALVFAGGLGENSPELRKAILGRCACLGIDTVDTQKNSSAEQHEGPVYKIGMGGTRIRALVCETNEEVRIYFYG
;
A
#
# COMPACT_ATOMS: atom_id res chain seq x y z
N MET A 1 -7.37 -23.67 -11.94
CA MET A 1 -6.53 -22.59 -12.50
C MET A 1 -5.81 -21.94 -11.33
N GLU A 2 -4.52 -22.19 -11.13
CA GLU A 2 -3.77 -21.48 -10.09
C GLU A 2 -3.23 -20.18 -10.70
N SER A 3 -3.55 -19.03 -10.11
CA SER A 3 -3.14 -17.71 -10.56
C SER A 3 -2.64 -16.86 -9.39
N GLY A 4 -2.20 -15.63 -9.67
CA GLY A 4 -1.65 -14.72 -8.65
C GLY A 4 -0.30 -15.21 -8.10
N TRP A 5 0.09 -14.70 -6.93
CA TRP A 5 1.37 -15.08 -6.31
C TRP A 5 1.43 -16.56 -5.96
N LYS A 6 0.30 -17.26 -5.72
CA LYS A 6 0.33 -18.71 -5.47
C LYS A 6 0.96 -19.47 -6.64
N ALA A 7 0.62 -19.09 -7.87
CA ALA A 7 1.20 -19.67 -9.08
C ALA A 7 2.70 -19.31 -9.24
N LEU A 8 3.11 -18.12 -8.80
CA LEU A 8 4.49 -17.65 -8.93
C LEU A 8 5.42 -18.18 -7.82
N THR A 9 4.87 -18.46 -6.65
CA THR A 9 5.66 -18.67 -5.42
C THR A 9 5.39 -19.99 -4.72
N GLY A 10 4.31 -20.70 -5.08
CA GLY A 10 3.79 -21.82 -4.30
C GLY A 10 3.26 -21.41 -2.91
N ASN A 11 3.12 -20.10 -2.64
CA ASN A 11 2.76 -19.55 -1.34
C ASN A 11 1.50 -18.68 -1.44
N ASN A 12 0.61 -18.82 -0.45
CA ASN A 12 -0.62 -18.04 -0.35
C ASN A 12 -0.55 -16.93 0.70
N ARG A 13 0.53 -16.85 1.49
CA ARG A 13 0.71 -15.86 2.56
C ARG A 13 1.60 -14.72 2.09
N PHE A 14 0.99 -13.58 1.79
CA PHE A 14 1.73 -12.38 1.35
C PHE A 14 2.75 -11.90 2.38
N SER A 15 2.46 -12.02 3.69
CA SER A 15 3.41 -11.66 4.75
C SER A 15 4.76 -12.39 4.65
N ARG A 16 4.77 -13.63 4.14
CA ARG A 16 6.02 -14.36 3.86
C ARG A 16 6.71 -13.91 2.57
N ILE A 17 5.94 -13.43 1.60
CA ILE A 17 6.46 -12.93 0.32
C ILE A 17 7.15 -11.58 0.56
N ALA A 18 6.54 -10.70 1.34
CA ALA A 18 7.00 -9.33 1.59
C ALA A 18 8.38 -9.23 2.28
N ILE A 19 8.74 -10.22 3.10
CA ILE A 19 9.98 -10.21 3.90
C ILE A 19 11.04 -11.19 3.43
N SER A 20 10.82 -11.91 2.32
CA SER A 20 11.73 -13.00 1.92
C SER A 20 12.78 -12.56 0.90
N ASP A 21 14.02 -13.02 1.13
CA ASP A 21 15.12 -12.88 0.16
C ASP A 21 15.13 -13.94 -0.95
N LYS A 22 14.19 -14.90 -0.94
CA LYS A 22 14.13 -15.92 -1.99
C LYS A 22 13.81 -15.26 -3.33
N PRO A 23 14.59 -15.51 -4.41
CA PRO A 23 14.42 -14.82 -5.68
C PRO A 23 13.00 -14.88 -6.26
N SER A 24 12.33 -16.02 -6.19
CA SER A 24 10.95 -16.18 -6.69
C SER A 24 9.92 -15.39 -5.86
N LEU A 25 10.12 -15.28 -4.54
CA LEU A 25 9.24 -14.51 -3.67
C LEU A 25 9.43 -13.01 -3.89
N LYS A 26 10.70 -12.58 -3.99
CA LYS A 26 11.04 -11.21 -4.32
C LYS A 26 10.48 -10.78 -5.68
N LEU A 27 10.61 -11.64 -6.70
CA LEU A 27 10.02 -11.38 -8.01
C LEU A 27 8.49 -11.20 -7.93
N ALA A 28 7.80 -12.05 -7.16
CA ALA A 28 6.35 -11.91 -6.99
C ALA A 28 5.96 -10.62 -6.26
N PHE A 29 6.74 -10.20 -5.26
CA PHE A 29 6.57 -8.91 -4.58
C PHE A 29 6.78 -7.75 -5.55
N ASP A 30 7.87 -7.76 -6.32
CA ASP A 30 8.21 -6.71 -7.27
C ASP A 30 7.14 -6.57 -8.36
N ILE A 31 6.62 -7.68 -8.90
CA ILE A 31 5.49 -7.66 -9.85
C ILE A 31 4.24 -7.01 -9.25
N LEU A 32 3.94 -7.27 -7.98
CA LEU A 32 2.82 -6.63 -7.30
C LEU A 32 3.04 -5.12 -7.20
N VAL A 33 4.21 -4.71 -6.70
CA VAL A 33 4.57 -3.29 -6.56
C VAL A 33 4.49 -2.59 -7.90
N ASP A 34 5.03 -3.19 -8.97
CA ASP A 34 4.97 -2.66 -10.34
C ASP A 34 3.52 -2.40 -10.77
N ARG A 35 2.64 -3.39 -10.60
CA ARG A 35 1.22 -3.25 -10.98
C ARG A 35 0.53 -2.16 -10.18
N VAL A 36 0.76 -2.08 -8.86
CA VAL A 36 0.16 -1.04 -8.04
C VAL A 36 0.66 0.35 -8.47
N CYS A 37 1.96 0.51 -8.72
CA CYS A 37 2.52 1.78 -9.20
C CYS A 37 1.96 2.18 -10.59
N GLN A 38 1.70 1.21 -11.48
CA GLN A 38 1.03 1.48 -12.76
C GLN A 38 -0.38 2.06 -12.55
N PHE A 39 -1.18 1.48 -11.64
CA PHE A 39 -2.50 2.03 -11.31
C PHE A 39 -2.41 3.42 -10.67
N VAL A 40 -1.49 3.62 -9.72
CA VAL A 40 -1.28 4.93 -9.09
C VAL A 40 -0.92 5.97 -10.14
N GLY A 41 0.02 5.67 -11.04
CA GLY A 41 0.41 6.58 -12.13
C GLY A 41 -0.75 6.88 -13.09
N GLY A 42 -1.53 5.86 -13.47
CA GLY A 42 -2.71 6.02 -14.32
C GLY A 42 -3.75 6.95 -13.69
N TYR A 43 -4.13 6.70 -12.43
CA TYR A 43 -5.08 7.55 -11.71
C TYR A 43 -4.52 8.95 -11.45
N PHE A 44 -3.22 9.08 -11.23
CA PHE A 44 -2.58 10.38 -11.06
C PHE A 44 -2.78 11.27 -12.29
N VAL A 45 -2.58 10.72 -13.48
CA VAL A 45 -2.80 11.44 -14.74
C VAL A 45 -4.30 11.72 -14.95
N GLN A 46 -5.17 10.75 -14.69
CA GLN A 46 -6.63 10.92 -14.86
C GLN A 46 -7.20 12.00 -13.94
N LEU A 47 -6.62 12.19 -12.75
CA LEU A 47 -6.99 13.23 -11.79
C LEU A 47 -6.20 14.54 -12.01
N GLU A 48 -5.50 14.69 -13.14
CA GLU A 48 -4.69 15.88 -13.47
C GLU A 48 -3.65 16.23 -12.38
N GLY A 49 -3.15 15.22 -11.67
CA GLY A 49 -2.26 15.41 -10.52
C GLY A 49 -2.88 16.17 -9.35
N LYS A 50 -4.21 16.34 -9.30
CA LYS A 50 -4.98 16.99 -8.21
C LYS A 50 -5.40 15.95 -7.18
N ILE A 51 -4.45 15.55 -6.35
CA ILE A 51 -4.64 14.51 -5.33
C ILE A 51 -4.17 15.06 -3.98
N ASP A 52 -4.92 14.79 -2.91
CA ASP A 52 -4.58 15.20 -1.54
C ASP A 52 -3.79 14.14 -0.76
N ALA A 53 -4.02 12.87 -1.09
CA ALA A 53 -3.37 11.73 -0.43
C ALA A 53 -3.36 10.47 -1.29
N LEU A 54 -2.34 9.63 -1.07
CA LEU A 54 -2.36 8.21 -1.38
C LEU A 54 -2.71 7.44 -0.11
N VAL A 55 -3.79 6.66 -0.16
CA VAL A 55 -4.34 5.95 0.99
C VAL A 55 -4.16 4.45 0.82
N PHE A 56 -3.55 3.80 1.82
CA PHE A 56 -3.45 2.35 1.94
C PHE A 56 -4.56 1.85 2.86
N ALA A 57 -5.34 0.89 2.39
CA ALA A 57 -6.44 0.27 3.13
C ALA A 57 -6.55 -1.21 2.75
N GLY A 58 -7.37 -1.95 3.49
CA GLY A 58 -7.58 -3.39 3.35
C GLY A 58 -6.39 -4.21 3.84
N GLY A 59 -6.56 -5.53 3.91
CA GLY A 59 -5.61 -6.43 4.56
C GLY A 59 -4.14 -6.26 4.15
N LEU A 60 -3.83 -6.06 2.86
CA LEU A 60 -2.44 -5.86 2.42
C LEU A 60 -1.94 -4.42 2.61
N GLY A 61 -2.82 -3.44 2.40
CA GLY A 61 -2.47 -2.02 2.55
C GLY A 61 -2.23 -1.64 4.01
N GLU A 62 -3.00 -2.22 4.93
CA GLU A 62 -2.92 -1.98 6.37
C GLU A 62 -1.78 -2.78 7.03
N ASN A 63 -1.56 -4.04 6.63
CA ASN A 63 -0.67 -4.96 7.36
C ASN A 63 0.71 -5.21 6.71
N SER A 64 1.12 -4.42 5.72
CA SER A 64 2.46 -4.57 5.11
C SER A 64 3.22 -3.25 5.03
N PRO A 65 4.02 -2.94 6.07
CA PRO A 65 4.95 -1.81 6.05
C PRO A 65 5.91 -1.84 4.84
N GLU A 66 6.36 -3.03 4.42
CA GLU A 66 7.29 -3.23 3.30
C GLU A 66 6.63 -2.84 1.98
N LEU A 67 5.38 -3.26 1.76
CA LEU A 67 4.62 -2.92 0.56
C LEU A 67 4.41 -1.41 0.46
N ARG A 68 3.97 -0.77 1.54
CA ARG A 68 3.77 0.70 1.59
C ARG A 68 5.07 1.43 1.30
N LYS A 69 6.18 1.03 1.95
CA LYS A 69 7.51 1.61 1.72
C LYS A 69 7.95 1.49 0.27
N ALA A 70 7.78 0.32 -0.36
CA ALA A 70 8.18 0.09 -1.74
C ALA A 70 7.37 0.95 -2.73
N ILE A 71 6.05 1.05 -2.53
CA ILE A 71 5.16 1.87 -3.38
C ILE A 71 5.49 3.35 -3.21
N LEU A 72 5.57 3.85 -1.97
CA LEU A 72 5.90 5.27 -1.71
C LEU A 72 7.27 5.66 -2.26
N GLY A 73 8.26 4.77 -2.17
CA GLY A 73 9.59 5.00 -2.75
C GLY A 73 9.54 5.22 -4.27
N ARG A 74 8.75 4.41 -4.99
CA ARG A 74 8.59 4.55 -6.45
C ARG A 74 7.75 5.74 -6.85
N CYS A 75 6.70 6.05 -6.10
CA CYS A 75 5.77 7.14 -6.39
C CYS A 75 6.25 8.51 -5.87
N ALA A 76 7.41 8.58 -5.20
CA ALA A 76 7.99 9.84 -4.73
C ALA A 76 8.22 10.85 -5.88
N CYS A 77 8.50 10.37 -7.10
CA CYS A 77 8.64 11.22 -8.28
C CYS A 77 7.35 11.97 -8.67
N LEU A 78 6.19 11.56 -8.15
CA LEU A 78 4.90 12.21 -8.35
C LEU A 78 4.60 13.28 -7.28
N GLY A 79 5.54 13.54 -6.36
CA GLY A 79 5.34 14.46 -5.25
C GLY A 79 4.54 13.89 -4.08
N ILE A 80 4.48 12.56 -3.97
CA ILE A 80 3.89 11.84 -2.84
C ILE A 80 4.92 11.72 -1.71
N ASP A 81 4.44 11.89 -0.47
CA ASP A 81 5.23 11.74 0.74
C ASP A 81 6.07 10.45 0.71
N THR A 82 7.35 10.57 1.05
CA THR A 82 8.17 9.41 1.38
C THR A 82 7.81 8.89 2.77
N VAL A 83 8.20 7.65 3.04
CA VAL A 83 7.82 6.94 4.26
C VAL A 83 8.54 7.49 5.50
N ASP A 84 7.79 7.75 6.58
CA ASP A 84 8.34 7.82 7.93
C ASP A 84 8.44 6.39 8.46
N THR A 85 9.66 5.91 8.67
CA THR A 85 9.91 4.49 8.99
C THR A 85 9.29 4.07 10.32
N GLN A 86 9.25 4.97 11.31
CA GLN A 86 8.67 4.67 12.61
C GLN A 86 7.15 4.60 12.49
N LYS A 87 6.52 5.64 11.92
CA LYS A 87 5.07 5.66 11.75
C LYS A 87 4.57 4.52 10.85
N ASN A 88 5.29 4.24 9.77
CA ASN A 88 4.91 3.15 8.87
C ASN A 88 4.95 1.79 9.55
N SER A 89 5.90 1.55 10.45
CA SER A 89 6.00 0.30 11.21
C SER A 89 4.91 0.18 12.28
N SER A 90 4.46 1.31 12.86
CA SER A 90 3.43 1.35 13.89
C SER A 90 2.00 1.51 13.35
N ALA A 91 1.81 1.49 12.03
CA ALA A 91 0.51 1.78 11.43
C ALA A 91 -0.57 0.71 11.72
N GLU A 92 -0.22 -0.47 12.21
CA GLU A 92 -1.23 -1.47 12.65
C GLU A 92 -1.74 -1.20 14.07
N GLN A 93 -1.07 -0.31 14.82
CA GLN A 93 -1.34 -0.03 16.23
C GLN A 93 -1.85 1.39 16.45
N HIS A 94 -2.21 2.09 15.38
CA HIS A 94 -2.63 3.48 15.49
C HIS A 94 -4.03 3.59 16.10
N GLU A 95 -4.29 4.70 16.78
CA GLU A 95 -5.64 5.01 17.25
C GLU A 95 -6.41 5.78 16.16
N GLY A 96 -7.63 5.34 15.88
CA GLY A 96 -8.57 6.03 14.99
C GLY A 96 -8.52 5.54 13.53
N PRO A 97 -9.48 5.97 12.70
CA PRO A 97 -9.70 5.36 11.39
C PRO A 97 -8.65 5.73 10.33
N VAL A 98 -7.85 6.77 10.56
CA VAL A 98 -6.89 7.31 9.58
C VAL A 98 -5.59 7.68 10.28
N TYR A 99 -4.48 7.23 9.72
CA TYR A 99 -3.15 7.47 10.26
C TYR A 99 -2.15 7.91 9.19
N LYS A 100 -1.38 8.95 9.50
CA LYS A 100 -0.37 9.47 8.58
C LYS A 100 0.94 8.70 8.73
N ILE A 101 1.46 8.19 7.63
CA ILE A 101 2.72 7.42 7.58
C ILE A 101 3.83 8.12 6.79
N GLY A 102 3.54 9.27 6.18
CA GLY A 102 4.50 10.06 5.43
C GLY A 102 5.38 10.96 6.30
N MET A 103 6.60 11.25 5.83
CA MET A 103 7.50 12.25 6.43
C MET A 103 6.87 13.65 6.50
N GLY A 104 5.94 13.97 5.59
CA GLY A 104 5.37 15.30 5.42
C GLY A 104 6.26 16.23 4.61
N GLY A 105 5.78 17.46 4.40
CA GLY A 105 6.47 18.46 3.60
C GLY A 105 6.26 18.32 2.09
N THR A 106 5.64 17.24 1.62
CA THR A 106 5.18 17.12 0.23
C THR A 106 3.73 17.56 0.08
N ARG A 107 3.30 17.71 -1.17
CA ARG A 107 1.93 18.09 -1.52
C ARG A 107 0.93 16.96 -1.27
N ILE A 108 1.33 15.70 -1.45
CA ILE A 108 0.42 14.55 -1.44
C ILE A 108 0.77 13.64 -0.27
N ARG A 109 -0.14 13.54 0.71
CA ARG A 109 0.10 12.81 1.95
C ARG A 109 0.06 11.29 1.75
N ALA A 110 0.84 10.56 2.52
CA ALA A 110 0.75 9.10 2.60
C ALA A 110 -0.01 8.69 3.87
N LEU A 111 -1.13 7.97 3.71
CA LEU A 111 -2.05 7.60 4.80
C LEU A 111 -2.32 6.10 4.82
N VAL A 112 -2.58 5.56 6.01
CA VAL A 112 -3.23 4.26 6.22
C VAL A 112 -4.64 4.53 6.74
N CYS A 113 -5.61 3.76 6.28
CA CYS A 113 -7.00 3.84 6.72
C CYS A 113 -7.49 2.45 7.09
N GLU A 114 -8.03 2.31 8.30
CA GLU A 114 -8.66 1.07 8.76
C GLU A 114 -9.94 0.80 7.97
N THR A 115 -10.09 -0.42 7.49
CA THR A 115 -11.32 -0.85 6.82
C THR A 115 -12.24 -1.51 7.83
N ASN A 116 -13.28 -0.81 8.27
CA ASN A 116 -14.37 -1.43 9.03
C ASN A 116 -15.46 -1.91 8.05
N GLU A 117 -15.35 -3.16 7.57
CA GLU A 117 -16.27 -3.76 6.61
C GLU A 117 -17.70 -3.92 7.17
N GLU A 118 -17.87 -4.04 8.50
CA GLU A 118 -19.18 -4.21 9.14
C GLU A 118 -20.00 -2.91 9.16
N VAL A 119 -19.34 -1.75 9.25
CA VAL A 119 -20.02 -0.44 9.25
C VAL A 119 -20.64 -0.12 7.88
N ARG A 120 -20.09 -0.66 6.78
CA ARG A 120 -20.62 -0.41 5.42
C ARG A 120 -22.04 -0.95 5.20
N ILE A 121 -22.45 -1.99 5.94
CA ILE A 121 -23.79 -2.57 5.81
C ILE A 121 -24.87 -1.62 6.34
N TYR A 122 -24.58 -0.78 7.33
CA TYR A 122 -25.56 0.09 7.97
C TYR A 122 -25.86 1.40 7.23
N PHE A 123 -25.00 1.83 6.30
CA PHE A 123 -25.20 3.07 5.54
C PHE A 123 -26.06 2.91 4.27
N TYR A 124 -26.42 1.68 3.92
CA TYR A 124 -27.28 1.35 2.77
C TYR A 124 -28.60 0.64 3.17
N GLY A 125 -28.96 0.68 4.46
CA GLY A 125 -30.23 0.15 5.00
C GLY A 125 -31.29 1.21 5.14
#